data_AF-B2UDI3-F1
#
_entry.id   AF-B2UDI3-F1
#
_cell.length_a   1.000
_cell.length_b   1.000
_cell.length_c   1.000
_cell.angle_alpha   90.00
_cell.angle_beta   90.00
_cell.angle_gamma   90.00
#
_symmetry.space_group_name_H-M   'P 1'
#
loop_
_entity.id
_entity.type
_entity.pdbx_description
1 polymer ?
#
loop_
_entity_poly.entity_id
_entity_poly.type
_entity_poly.pdbx_seq_one_letter_code
_entity_poly.pdbx_strand_id
1 'polypeptide(L)'
;MTDRTVQRKRRPARSAPGVAAPALRLVSEPDHQAEPQPAPAEPPLEQGWDYWVDVTQRWILFIDILRQRANNMLAHEEAGLPPPLHFDYELLLDARTFERPANYALLRITRCGTDHLERQVRADATPVIVIDPRAGHGPGIGGFKRDSEVGMALAEGHPVYFVSFFPAPCRGQTLGDVLNALRTFVEEVARRHDGQAPVLYGNCQAGWEVMLLSAHCCERVACPAVLNGSPLSYWSGEAGVNPMRLLGAFTGGVWSANFLADLGNGRFDGAWLVQNFEALKPESALWTKLYTVFADPDGEGDRFLEFERWWNGFYFLSREELVATIQDLFVGNKLETGEVHVDGKCTVDLRRICKPIVIFASYGDNITPPHQALGWIPVVYESTEALVAAGQRIVYLTNPHVGHLGIFVSASVARHEHRAILQSLDAIEALPPGLYEMKLSEHSDAPPQNNSQRGVTFEPRRVEDIQFPYPRALFEHVRAVSEINERLYDQFWSPTVRALATPWSAEWLKWSHPMRWTRYAWSERFQPWLLLVAAMAAGVRASRRKAGEDNIWRASEEALSATLTHTLETGRSVRDLVAETAFQWLYGPSWPYSFAQSYIPASDHRDCDVGEATVRQACSACDTDVR
;
A
#
# COMPACT_ATOMS: atom_id res chain seq x y z
N MET A 1 4.73 -4.41 -74.52
CA MET A 1 3.70 -5.43 -74.24
C MET A 1 2.80 -4.87 -73.15
N THR A 2 1.63 -4.35 -73.55
CA THR A 2 0.29 -4.84 -73.15
C THR A 2 -0.02 -4.58 -71.66
N ASP A 3 -0.57 -3.42 -71.27
CA ASP A 3 -1.87 -2.79 -71.58
C ASP A 3 -3.05 -3.35 -70.74
N ARG A 4 -3.56 -2.53 -69.79
CA ARG A 4 -4.97 -2.06 -69.73
C ARG A 4 -5.24 -1.13 -68.53
N THR A 5 -5.18 0.18 -68.74
CA THR A 5 -6.32 1.15 -68.88
C THR A 5 -7.33 1.28 -67.74
N VAL A 6 -7.32 2.45 -67.11
CA VAL A 6 -8.37 3.04 -66.26
C VAL A 6 -9.37 3.80 -67.14
N GLN A 7 -10.68 3.79 -66.85
CA GLN A 7 -11.65 4.70 -67.46
C GLN A 7 -12.56 5.42 -66.46
N ARG A 8 -12.53 6.76 -66.52
CA ARG A 8 -13.59 7.68 -66.06
C ARG A 8 -14.61 7.88 -67.19
N LYS A 9 -15.88 8.14 -66.86
CA LYS A 9 -16.81 8.85 -67.77
C LYS A 9 -17.81 9.74 -67.02
N ARG A 10 -18.22 10.85 -67.65
CA ARG A 10 -19.13 11.88 -67.14
C ARG A 10 -20.54 11.75 -67.74
N ARG A 11 -21.51 12.37 -67.05
CA ARG A 11 -22.90 12.73 -67.41
C ARG A 11 -23.20 13.03 -68.90
N PRO A 12 -24.49 12.92 -69.27
CA PRO A 12 -25.26 14.06 -69.81
C PRO A 12 -26.43 14.48 -68.91
N ALA A 13 -27.21 15.49 -69.32
CA ALA A 13 -28.25 16.17 -68.51
C ALA A 13 -29.44 16.65 -69.35
N ARG A 14 -30.60 16.92 -68.72
CA ARG A 14 -31.46 18.11 -68.99
C ARG A 14 -32.63 18.33 -68.00
N SER A 15 -32.95 19.61 -67.82
CA SER A 15 -34.02 20.35 -67.10
C SER A 15 -35.42 20.21 -67.75
N ALA A 16 -36.59 20.68 -67.26
CA ALA A 16 -37.19 21.36 -66.06
C ALA A 16 -38.75 21.29 -66.26
N PRO A 17 -39.69 22.05 -65.61
CA PRO A 17 -39.77 22.82 -64.34
C PRO A 17 -40.82 22.14 -63.37
N GLY A 18 -41.49 22.73 -62.36
CA GLY A 18 -41.29 23.95 -61.55
C GLY A 18 -42.59 24.60 -60.99
N VAL A 19 -42.71 24.67 -59.64
CA VAL A 19 -43.60 25.50 -58.77
C VAL A 19 -45.15 25.33 -58.85
N ALA A 20 -45.74 24.84 -57.74
CA ALA A 20 -46.97 25.37 -57.13
C ALA A 20 -47.08 24.90 -55.65
N ALA A 21 -47.67 25.71 -54.77
CA ALA A 21 -47.86 25.41 -53.34
C ALA A 21 -49.05 24.45 -53.09
N PRO A 22 -49.23 23.94 -51.85
CA PRO A 22 -50.24 24.59 -51.01
C PRO A 22 -49.91 24.69 -49.51
N ALA A 23 -50.65 25.54 -48.82
CA ALA A 23 -50.65 25.64 -47.36
C ALA A 23 -51.68 24.71 -46.69
N LEU A 24 -51.40 24.37 -45.43
CA LEU A 24 -52.36 24.03 -44.36
C LEU A 24 -53.48 23.01 -44.66
N ARG A 25 -53.31 21.77 -44.17
CA ARG A 25 -54.39 21.04 -43.49
C ARG A 25 -53.90 20.24 -42.29
N LEU A 26 -54.55 20.53 -41.16
CA LEU A 26 -54.95 19.66 -40.03
C LEU A 26 -53.91 18.73 -39.39
N VAL A 27 -53.73 18.98 -38.08
CA VAL A 27 -53.12 18.07 -37.10
C VAL A 27 -53.78 16.69 -37.16
N SER A 28 -52.97 15.66 -37.32
CA SER A 28 -53.28 14.27 -36.94
C SER A 28 -52.57 13.95 -35.62
N GLU A 29 -53.27 13.26 -34.73
CA GLU A 29 -52.78 12.90 -33.39
C GLU A 29 -51.52 12.03 -33.43
N PRO A 30 -50.68 12.04 -32.37
CA PRO A 30 -49.47 11.24 -32.32
C PRO A 30 -49.79 9.74 -32.33
N ASP A 31 -49.18 9.03 -33.26
CA ASP A 31 -49.22 7.57 -33.32
C ASP A 31 -48.56 7.01 -32.05
N HIS A 32 -49.29 6.19 -31.28
CA HIS A 32 -48.78 5.59 -30.06
C HIS A 32 -47.64 4.63 -30.40
N GLN A 33 -46.39 5.08 -30.20
CA GLN A 33 -45.24 4.19 -30.23
C GLN A 33 -45.44 3.10 -29.19
N ALA A 34 -45.58 1.86 -29.65
CA ALA A 34 -45.67 0.71 -28.77
C ALA A 34 -44.37 0.61 -27.96
N GLU A 35 -44.50 0.65 -26.63
CA GLU A 35 -43.41 0.30 -25.72
C GLU A 35 -42.88 -1.09 -26.07
N PRO A 36 -41.56 -1.34 -25.95
CA PRO A 36 -41.04 -2.70 -26.10
C PRO A 36 -41.70 -3.60 -25.06
N GLN A 37 -42.51 -4.55 -25.50
CA GLN A 37 -43.13 -5.52 -24.61
C GLN A 37 -42.02 -6.25 -23.84
N PRO A 38 -42.08 -6.33 -22.49
CA PRO A 38 -41.16 -7.18 -21.76
C PRO A 38 -41.31 -8.61 -22.25
N ALA A 39 -40.19 -9.30 -22.46
CA ALA A 39 -40.21 -10.72 -22.78
C ALA A 39 -40.99 -11.46 -21.69
N PRO A 40 -41.79 -12.50 -22.04
CA PRO A 40 -42.50 -13.27 -21.04
C PRO A 40 -41.49 -13.87 -20.07
N ALA A 41 -41.61 -13.53 -18.78
CA ALA A 41 -40.69 -14.02 -17.76
C ALA A 41 -40.62 -15.55 -17.79
N GLU A 42 -39.41 -16.08 -17.92
CA GLU A 42 -39.19 -17.53 -18.01
C GLU A 42 -39.81 -18.23 -16.80
N PRO A 43 -40.45 -19.40 -16.98
CA PRO A 43 -40.99 -20.19 -15.89
C PRO A 43 -39.95 -20.42 -14.79
N PRO A 44 -40.29 -20.33 -13.49
CA PRO A 44 -39.33 -20.49 -12.39
C PRO A 44 -38.53 -21.81 -12.39
N LEU A 45 -39.03 -22.84 -13.08
CA LEU A 45 -38.35 -24.12 -13.31
C LEU A 45 -37.25 -24.04 -14.37
N GLU A 46 -37.47 -23.28 -15.45
CA GLU A 46 -36.47 -23.06 -16.52
C GLU A 46 -35.35 -22.17 -15.99
N GLN A 47 -35.68 -21.07 -15.30
CA GLN A 47 -34.70 -20.26 -14.58
C GLN A 47 -33.89 -21.07 -13.55
N GLY A 48 -34.53 -22.04 -12.87
CA GLY A 48 -33.85 -22.93 -11.91
C GLY A 48 -32.88 -23.90 -12.57
N TRP A 49 -33.21 -24.41 -13.76
CA TRP A 49 -32.32 -25.25 -14.55
C TRP A 49 -31.12 -24.47 -15.11
N ASP A 50 -31.35 -23.29 -15.67
CA ASP A 50 -30.28 -22.47 -16.24
C ASP A 50 -29.33 -21.94 -15.17
N TYR A 51 -29.86 -21.56 -13.99
CA TYR A 51 -29.03 -21.30 -12.81
C TYR A 51 -28.22 -22.54 -12.38
N TRP A 52 -28.83 -23.73 -12.35
CA TRP A 52 -28.12 -24.96 -11.96
C TRP A 52 -26.97 -25.30 -12.93
N VAL A 53 -27.18 -25.12 -14.24
CA VAL A 53 -26.12 -25.27 -15.25
C VAL A 53 -25.04 -24.22 -15.05
N ASP A 54 -25.41 -22.95 -14.90
CA ASP A 54 -24.47 -21.83 -14.73
C ASP A 54 -23.61 -21.99 -13.47
N VAL A 55 -24.21 -22.24 -12.30
CA VAL A 55 -23.50 -22.38 -11.02
C VAL A 55 -22.56 -23.60 -11.04
N THR A 56 -22.96 -24.69 -11.69
CA THR A 56 -22.10 -25.88 -11.89
C THR A 56 -20.90 -25.55 -12.77
N GLN A 57 -21.11 -24.81 -13.86
CA GLN A 57 -20.04 -24.33 -14.73
C GLN A 57 -19.09 -23.37 -13.99
N ARG A 58 -19.64 -22.38 -13.27
CA ARG A 58 -18.85 -21.43 -12.47
C ARG A 58 -18.02 -22.12 -11.40
N TRP A 59 -18.57 -23.15 -10.72
CA TRP A 59 -17.82 -23.93 -9.75
C TRP A 59 -16.64 -24.67 -10.40
N ILE A 60 -16.85 -25.35 -11.54
CA ILE A 60 -15.75 -26.02 -12.27
C ILE A 60 -14.63 -25.02 -12.65
N LEU A 61 -15.00 -23.84 -13.16
CA LEU A 61 -14.04 -22.79 -13.49
C LEU A 61 -13.33 -22.23 -12.26
N PHE A 62 -14.04 -22.04 -11.14
CA PHE A 62 -13.47 -21.54 -9.89
C PHE A 62 -12.47 -22.53 -9.28
N ILE A 63 -12.75 -23.85 -9.27
CA ILE A 63 -11.72 -24.85 -8.88
C ILE A 63 -10.51 -24.73 -9.80
N ASP A 64 -10.71 -24.65 -11.12
CA ASP A 64 -9.62 -24.55 -12.08
C ASP A 64 -8.77 -23.28 -11.86
N ILE A 65 -9.37 -22.15 -11.46
CA ILE A 65 -8.65 -20.93 -11.09
C ILE A 65 -7.88 -21.12 -9.78
N LEU A 66 -8.46 -21.71 -8.73
CA LEU A 66 -7.73 -22.02 -7.48
C LEU A 66 -6.56 -22.99 -7.72
N ARG A 67 -6.72 -23.92 -8.66
CA ARG A 67 -5.69 -24.85 -9.12
C ARG A 67 -4.58 -24.16 -9.89
N GLN A 68 -4.94 -23.30 -10.85
CA GLN A 68 -3.98 -22.47 -11.58
C GLN A 68 -3.18 -21.57 -10.62
N ARG A 69 -3.82 -20.96 -9.61
CA ARG A 69 -3.13 -20.21 -8.55
C ARG A 69 -2.09 -21.07 -7.84
N ALA A 70 -2.46 -22.26 -7.38
CA ALA A 70 -1.56 -23.14 -6.63
C ALA A 70 -0.36 -23.60 -7.49
N ASN A 71 -0.62 -23.94 -8.75
CA ASN A 71 0.42 -24.31 -9.71
C ASN A 71 1.33 -23.11 -10.07
N ASN A 72 0.77 -21.91 -10.24
CA ASN A 72 1.54 -20.68 -10.46
C ASN A 72 2.46 -20.38 -9.27
N MET A 73 1.95 -20.51 -8.04
CA MET A 73 2.72 -20.31 -6.80
C MET A 73 3.87 -21.31 -6.68
N LEU A 74 3.65 -22.59 -7.02
CA LEU A 74 4.72 -23.61 -7.04
C LEU A 74 5.77 -23.33 -8.12
N ALA A 75 5.35 -23.02 -9.35
CA ALA A 75 6.25 -22.69 -10.44
C ALA A 75 7.08 -21.42 -10.14
N HIS A 76 6.50 -20.48 -9.39
CA HIS A 76 7.19 -19.27 -8.93
C HIS A 76 8.22 -19.58 -7.83
N GLU A 77 7.91 -20.45 -6.85
CA GLU A 77 8.92 -20.94 -5.89
C GLU A 77 10.05 -21.72 -6.60
N GLU A 78 9.74 -22.56 -7.58
CA GLU A 78 10.73 -23.33 -8.36
C GLU A 78 11.63 -22.44 -9.23
N ALA A 79 11.11 -21.32 -9.73
CA ALA A 79 11.89 -20.29 -10.43
C ALA A 79 12.78 -19.45 -9.48
N GLY A 80 12.74 -19.70 -8.17
CA GLY A 80 13.50 -18.96 -7.16
C GLY A 80 12.84 -17.64 -6.72
N LEU A 81 11.52 -17.50 -6.93
CA LEU A 81 10.72 -16.30 -6.64
C LEU A 81 11.30 -15.02 -7.27
N PRO A 82 11.41 -14.91 -8.61
CA PRO A 82 11.86 -13.68 -9.26
C PRO A 82 10.83 -12.54 -9.04
N PRO A 83 11.23 -11.25 -9.02
CA PRO A 83 10.29 -10.14 -8.90
C PRO A 83 9.23 -10.13 -10.01
N PRO A 84 7.91 -10.14 -9.71
CA PRO A 84 6.81 -10.13 -10.67
C PRO A 84 6.57 -8.71 -11.25
N LEU A 85 7.61 -8.09 -11.79
CA LEU A 85 7.51 -6.79 -12.47
C LEU A 85 6.93 -6.95 -13.88
N HIS A 86 6.09 -6.00 -14.31
CA HIS A 86 5.60 -5.89 -15.69
C HIS A 86 6.67 -5.31 -16.65
N PHE A 87 7.82 -4.92 -16.11
CA PHE A 87 8.90 -4.26 -16.84
C PHE A 87 10.14 -5.17 -16.86
N ASP A 88 10.87 -5.14 -17.97
CA ASP A 88 12.17 -5.77 -18.07
C ASP A 88 13.23 -4.92 -17.35
N TYR A 89 14.20 -5.57 -16.73
CA TYR A 89 15.20 -4.91 -15.91
C TYR A 89 16.61 -5.49 -16.07
N GLU A 90 17.60 -4.65 -15.78
CA GLU A 90 19.03 -4.98 -15.68
C GLU A 90 19.41 -5.00 -14.19
N LEU A 91 19.98 -6.11 -13.69
CA LEU A 91 20.54 -6.17 -12.33
C LEU A 91 21.86 -5.39 -12.31
N LEU A 92 21.92 -4.30 -11.54
CA LEU A 92 23.11 -3.45 -11.44
C LEU A 92 24.01 -3.81 -10.26
N LEU A 93 23.42 -4.03 -9.08
CA LEU A 93 24.13 -4.34 -7.85
C LEU A 93 23.38 -5.41 -7.07
N ASP A 94 24.13 -6.36 -6.50
CA ASP A 94 23.63 -7.41 -5.61
C ASP A 94 24.31 -7.24 -4.24
N ALA A 95 23.57 -6.73 -3.26
CA ALA A 95 24.11 -6.39 -1.94
C ALA A 95 24.51 -7.62 -1.12
N ARG A 96 24.18 -8.85 -1.56
CA ARG A 96 24.68 -10.08 -0.93
C ARG A 96 26.20 -10.26 -1.12
N THR A 97 26.77 -9.53 -2.07
CA THR A 97 28.21 -9.54 -2.39
C THR A 97 28.99 -8.39 -1.74
N PHE A 98 28.32 -7.51 -1.00
CA PHE A 98 28.97 -6.40 -0.30
C PHE A 98 29.69 -6.86 0.97
N GLU A 99 30.61 -6.04 1.47
CA GLU A 99 31.32 -6.27 2.74
C GLU A 99 30.37 -6.41 3.94
N ARG A 100 29.28 -5.63 3.94
CA ARG A 100 28.12 -5.79 4.81
C ARG A 100 26.96 -6.36 3.98
N PRO A 101 26.75 -7.69 3.98
CA PRO A 101 25.85 -8.32 3.03
C PRO A 101 24.38 -8.17 3.43
N ALA A 102 23.55 -7.69 2.51
CA ALA A 102 22.10 -7.62 2.64
C ALA A 102 21.43 -8.29 1.44
N ASN A 103 20.24 -8.88 1.63
CA ASN A 103 19.49 -9.56 0.56
C ASN A 103 18.79 -8.60 -0.41
N TYR A 104 19.33 -7.41 -0.63
CA TYR A 104 18.77 -6.39 -1.51
C TYR A 104 19.51 -6.34 -2.86
N ALA A 105 18.85 -5.83 -3.89
CA ALA A 105 19.40 -5.68 -5.24
C ALA A 105 18.90 -4.38 -5.89
N LEU A 106 19.79 -3.68 -6.60
CA LEU A 106 19.43 -2.53 -7.42
C LEU A 106 19.17 -3.00 -8.85
N LEU A 107 17.95 -2.78 -9.32
CA LEU A 107 17.53 -3.02 -10.69
C LEU A 107 17.41 -1.68 -11.43
N ARG A 108 17.83 -1.64 -12.70
CA ARG A 108 17.50 -0.57 -13.63
C ARG A 108 16.32 -1.02 -14.49
N ILE A 109 15.25 -0.24 -14.52
CA ILE A 109 14.12 -0.53 -15.40
C ILE A 109 14.48 -0.13 -16.83
N THR A 110 14.09 -0.96 -17.81
CA THR A 110 14.42 -0.77 -19.22
C THR A 110 13.16 -0.57 -20.06
N ARG A 111 12.54 -1.65 -20.53
CA ARG A 111 11.37 -1.64 -21.42
C ARG A 111 10.11 -2.19 -20.74
N CYS A 112 8.95 -1.88 -21.31
CA CYS A 112 7.66 -2.45 -20.94
C CYS A 112 7.10 -3.27 -22.11
N GLY A 113 7.43 -4.56 -22.17
CA GLY A 113 7.10 -5.41 -23.32
C GLY A 113 7.83 -4.95 -24.59
N THR A 114 7.07 -4.54 -25.62
CA THR A 114 7.64 -3.94 -26.85
C THR A 114 8.02 -2.46 -26.70
N ASP A 115 7.55 -1.80 -25.65
CA ASP A 115 7.67 -0.35 -25.51
C ASP A 115 9.01 -0.01 -24.85
N HIS A 116 9.90 0.55 -25.65
CA HIS A 116 11.21 1.06 -25.22
C HIS A 116 11.07 2.40 -24.48
N LEU A 117 10.42 2.37 -23.30
CA LEU A 117 10.20 3.55 -22.45
C LEU A 117 11.50 4.21 -22.01
N GLU A 118 12.61 3.47 -21.92
CA GLU A 118 13.94 4.04 -21.63
C GLU A 118 14.40 5.09 -22.65
N ARG A 119 13.83 5.10 -23.86
CA ARG A 119 14.12 6.09 -24.92
C ARG A 119 13.28 7.36 -24.80
N GLN A 120 12.29 7.37 -23.91
CA GLN A 120 11.43 8.53 -23.63
C GLN A 120 11.91 9.31 -22.40
N VAL A 121 12.91 8.78 -21.68
CA VAL A 121 13.59 9.44 -20.57
C VAL A 121 14.27 10.72 -21.06
N ARG A 122 14.05 11.84 -20.34
CA ARG A 122 14.72 13.12 -20.63
C ARG A 122 16.15 13.07 -20.08
N ALA A 123 17.10 13.67 -20.79
CA ALA A 123 18.51 13.67 -20.40
C ALA A 123 18.75 14.24 -18.98
N ASP A 124 18.06 15.33 -18.64
CA ASP A 124 18.25 16.07 -17.38
C ASP A 124 17.19 15.72 -16.30
N ALA A 125 16.36 14.69 -16.51
CA ALA A 125 15.32 14.34 -15.56
C ALA A 125 15.87 13.62 -14.33
N THR A 126 15.47 14.12 -13.15
CA THR A 126 15.83 13.54 -11.85
C THR A 126 15.50 12.04 -11.80
N PRO A 127 16.47 11.15 -11.52
CA PRO A 127 16.22 9.72 -11.44
C PRO A 127 15.29 9.39 -10.27
N VAL A 128 14.47 8.36 -10.43
CA VAL A 128 13.55 7.85 -9.39
C VAL A 128 13.98 6.45 -8.99
N ILE A 129 14.10 6.20 -7.68
CA ILE A 129 14.32 4.89 -7.11
C ILE A 129 13.04 4.46 -6.38
N VAL A 130 12.33 3.48 -6.92
CA VAL A 130 11.17 2.85 -6.25
C VAL A 130 11.68 1.76 -5.30
N ILE A 131 11.22 1.79 -4.05
CA ILE A 131 11.64 0.87 -2.98
C ILE A 131 10.38 0.24 -2.38
N ASP A 132 10.29 -1.08 -2.49
CA ASP A 132 9.12 -1.85 -2.09
C ASP A 132 9.20 -2.40 -0.65
N PRO A 133 8.06 -2.60 0.02
CA PRO A 133 8.03 -3.03 1.41
C PRO A 133 8.39 -4.50 1.58
N ARG A 134 9.20 -4.82 2.59
CA ARG A 134 9.42 -6.21 3.05
C ARG A 134 8.39 -6.68 4.07
N ALA A 135 7.12 -6.30 3.87
CA ALA A 135 5.98 -6.63 4.73
C ALA A 135 5.50 -8.09 4.58
N GLY A 136 6.44 -9.04 4.52
CA GLY A 136 6.23 -10.49 4.37
C GLY A 136 5.97 -10.99 2.95
N HIS A 137 5.55 -10.10 2.05
CA HIS A 137 5.45 -10.34 0.62
C HIS A 137 6.81 -10.20 -0.09
N GLY A 138 6.87 -10.66 -1.33
CA GLY A 138 7.95 -10.35 -2.27
C GLY A 138 7.89 -8.90 -2.78
N PRO A 139 8.98 -8.43 -3.43
CA PRO A 139 8.99 -7.16 -4.11
C PRO A 139 8.09 -7.20 -5.35
N GLY A 140 7.85 -6.05 -5.97
CA GLY A 140 7.21 -5.89 -7.26
C GLY A 140 5.94 -5.04 -7.24
N ILE A 141 5.39 -4.68 -6.08
CA ILE A 141 4.12 -3.96 -5.96
C ILE A 141 4.15 -2.58 -6.63
N GLY A 142 5.26 -1.84 -6.53
CA GLY A 142 5.44 -0.56 -7.24
C GLY A 142 5.57 -0.68 -8.78
N GLY A 143 5.61 -1.90 -9.34
CA GLY A 143 5.84 -2.16 -10.77
C GLY A 143 5.17 -3.40 -11.38
N PHE A 144 4.22 -4.05 -10.69
CA PHE A 144 3.59 -5.29 -11.16
C PHE A 144 2.58 -5.09 -12.31
N LYS A 145 2.22 -3.83 -12.59
CA LYS A 145 1.36 -3.39 -13.71
C LYS A 145 2.01 -2.28 -14.49
N ARG A 146 1.57 -2.08 -15.74
CA ARG A 146 1.93 -0.90 -16.55
C ARG A 146 1.51 0.41 -15.88
N ASP A 147 0.26 0.49 -15.40
CA ASP A 147 -0.22 1.61 -14.60
C ASP A 147 0.18 1.39 -13.13
N SER A 148 1.40 1.80 -12.80
CA SER A 148 2.06 1.70 -11.50
C SER A 148 3.02 2.87 -11.31
N GLU A 149 3.64 2.99 -10.13
CA GLU A 149 4.62 4.05 -9.83
C GLU A 149 5.80 4.04 -10.80
N VAL A 150 6.37 2.87 -11.08
CA VAL A 150 7.42 2.68 -12.10
C VAL A 150 6.93 3.14 -13.47
N GLY A 151 5.70 2.78 -13.84
CA GLY A 151 5.10 3.16 -15.12
C GLY A 151 4.84 4.66 -15.24
N MET A 152 4.38 5.32 -14.18
CA MET A 152 4.15 6.76 -14.14
C MET A 152 5.45 7.54 -14.18
N ALA A 153 6.49 7.11 -13.45
CA ALA A 153 7.79 7.77 -13.48
C ALA A 153 8.45 7.68 -14.87
N LEU A 154 8.35 6.53 -15.54
CA LEU A 154 8.77 6.39 -16.95
C LEU A 154 7.92 7.24 -17.90
N ALA A 155 6.60 7.29 -17.73
CA ALA A 155 5.69 8.09 -18.57
C ALA A 155 5.91 9.60 -18.41
N GLU A 156 6.30 10.04 -17.21
CA GLU A 156 6.75 11.40 -16.94
C GLU A 156 8.24 11.62 -17.26
N GLY A 157 8.89 10.69 -17.99
CA GLY A 157 10.20 10.88 -18.59
C GLY A 157 11.39 10.80 -17.62
N HIS A 158 11.23 10.19 -16.45
CA HIS A 158 12.31 10.00 -15.48
C HIS A 158 13.07 8.69 -15.73
N PRO A 159 14.40 8.64 -15.49
CA PRO A 159 15.12 7.38 -15.38
C PRO A 159 14.64 6.63 -14.13
N VAL A 160 14.19 5.37 -14.28
CA VAL A 160 13.64 4.59 -13.16
C VAL A 160 14.55 3.43 -12.78
N TYR A 161 14.82 3.36 -11.49
CA TYR A 161 15.45 2.23 -10.81
C TYR A 161 14.47 1.64 -9.80
N PHE A 162 14.68 0.38 -9.47
CA PHE A 162 13.83 -0.36 -8.55
C PHE A 162 14.70 -1.15 -7.58
N VAL A 163 14.44 -1.00 -6.30
CA VAL A 163 15.11 -1.76 -5.25
C VAL A 163 14.29 -3.01 -4.96
N SER A 164 14.88 -4.14 -5.32
CA SER A 164 14.34 -5.48 -5.08
C SER A 164 15.04 -6.13 -3.90
N PHE A 165 14.48 -7.23 -3.41
CA PHE A 165 15.11 -8.08 -2.39
C PHE A 165 14.89 -9.57 -2.70
N PHE A 166 15.77 -10.44 -2.21
CA PHE A 166 15.74 -11.88 -2.43
C PHE A 166 14.95 -12.61 -1.34
N PRO A 167 14.40 -13.82 -1.61
CA PRO A 167 13.53 -14.54 -0.67
C PRO A 167 14.10 -14.85 0.71
N ALA A 168 15.41 -15.07 0.80
CA ALA A 168 16.10 -15.35 2.04
C ALA A 168 17.00 -14.16 2.42
N PRO A 169 16.98 -13.72 3.70
CA PRO A 169 17.90 -12.71 4.21
C PRO A 169 19.34 -13.24 4.23
N CYS A 170 20.33 -12.35 4.22
CA CYS A 170 21.70 -12.72 4.56
C CYS A 170 21.79 -13.14 6.04
N ARG A 171 22.70 -14.06 6.36
CA ARG A 171 22.83 -14.59 7.72
C ARG A 171 23.30 -13.49 8.68
N GLY A 172 22.48 -13.19 9.69
CA GLY A 172 22.78 -12.13 10.67
C GLY A 172 22.60 -10.71 10.15
N GLN A 173 21.97 -10.54 8.98
CA GLN A 173 21.64 -9.25 8.37
C GLN A 173 20.87 -8.36 9.36
N THR A 174 21.40 -7.18 9.63
CA THR A 174 20.79 -6.16 10.48
C THR A 174 20.11 -5.06 9.65
N LEU A 175 19.29 -4.24 10.31
CA LEU A 175 18.75 -3.02 9.69
C LEU A 175 19.86 -2.06 9.22
N GLY A 176 20.99 -1.96 9.94
CA GLY A 176 22.15 -1.18 9.51
C GLY A 176 22.79 -1.69 8.21
N ASP A 177 22.82 -3.02 8.00
CA ASP A 177 23.33 -3.60 6.75
C ASP A 177 22.41 -3.29 5.56
N VAL A 178 21.10 -3.31 5.78
CA VAL A 178 20.09 -2.89 4.80
C VAL A 178 20.26 -1.41 4.43
N LEU A 179 20.32 -0.51 5.42
CA LEU A 179 20.48 0.93 5.16
C LEU A 179 21.83 1.24 4.50
N ASN A 180 22.90 0.50 4.83
CA ASN A 180 24.17 0.60 4.12
C ASN A 180 24.06 0.16 2.65
N ALA A 181 23.34 -0.91 2.35
CA ALA A 181 23.09 -1.34 0.97
C ALA A 181 22.26 -0.30 0.19
N LEU A 182 21.18 0.22 0.78
CA LEU A 182 20.37 1.27 0.16
C LEU A 182 21.18 2.55 -0.11
N ARG A 183 22.05 2.97 0.82
CA ARG A 183 23.00 4.07 0.60
C ARG A 183 23.88 3.83 -0.63
N THR A 184 24.48 2.65 -0.74
CA THR A 184 25.34 2.30 -1.88
C THR A 184 24.56 2.30 -3.21
N PHE A 185 23.28 1.93 -3.19
CA PHE A 185 22.41 2.02 -4.37
C PHE A 185 22.12 3.46 -4.78
N VAL A 186 21.84 4.35 -3.81
CA VAL A 186 21.68 5.80 -4.06
C VAL A 186 22.96 6.40 -4.64
N GLU A 187 24.12 6.07 -4.05
CA GLU A 187 25.43 6.53 -4.52
C GLU A 187 25.71 6.07 -5.97
N GLU A 188 25.39 4.82 -6.34
CA GLU A 188 25.54 4.30 -7.72
C GLU A 188 24.56 4.95 -8.72
N VAL A 189 23.30 5.18 -8.31
CA VAL A 189 22.31 5.87 -9.17
C VAL A 189 22.74 7.32 -9.42
N ALA A 190 23.13 8.06 -8.38
CA ALA A 190 23.63 9.43 -8.54
C ALA A 190 24.89 9.45 -9.44
N ARG A 191 25.82 8.50 -9.26
CA ARG A 191 27.02 8.37 -10.12
C ARG A 191 26.70 8.11 -11.60
N ARG A 192 25.55 7.49 -11.91
CA ARG A 192 25.08 7.27 -13.30
C ARG A 192 24.38 8.48 -13.92
N HIS A 193 24.00 9.46 -13.11
CA HIS A 193 23.27 10.66 -13.52
C HIS A 193 24.03 11.93 -13.08
N ASP A 194 25.34 11.98 -13.39
CA ASP A 194 26.23 13.13 -13.18
C ASP A 194 26.21 13.76 -11.76
N GLY A 195 25.91 12.94 -10.75
CA GLY A 195 25.82 13.35 -9.34
C GLY A 195 24.46 13.86 -8.90
N GLN A 196 23.44 13.83 -9.77
CA GLN A 196 22.07 14.24 -9.44
C GLN A 196 21.48 13.32 -8.37
N ALA A 197 20.95 13.91 -7.30
CA ALA A 197 20.30 13.16 -6.24
C ALA A 197 18.97 12.55 -6.75
N PRO A 198 18.76 11.24 -6.64
CA PRO A 198 17.48 10.62 -7.02
C PRO A 198 16.35 11.01 -6.07
N VAL A 199 15.11 10.86 -6.53
CA VAL A 199 13.93 10.82 -5.66
C VAL A 199 13.78 9.40 -5.11
N LEU A 200 13.63 9.27 -3.80
CA LEU A 200 13.39 8.00 -3.11
C LEU A 200 11.89 7.78 -2.93
N TYR A 201 11.33 6.81 -3.65
CA TYR A 201 9.91 6.47 -3.64
C TYR A 201 9.71 5.25 -2.73
N GLY A 202 9.38 5.48 -1.47
CA GLY A 202 9.26 4.46 -0.43
C GLY A 202 7.83 4.04 -0.17
N ASN A 203 7.56 2.74 -0.33
CA ASN A 203 6.21 2.16 -0.20
C ASN A 203 6.05 1.43 1.13
N CYS A 204 5.01 1.77 1.90
CA CYS A 204 4.68 1.15 3.18
C CYS A 204 5.90 1.05 4.13
N GLN A 205 6.42 -0.16 4.36
CA GLN A 205 7.62 -0.40 5.15
C GLN A 205 8.83 0.39 4.62
N ALA A 206 9.02 0.42 3.30
CA ALA A 206 10.16 1.10 2.70
C ALA A 206 10.13 2.62 2.89
N GLY A 207 8.98 3.22 3.21
CA GLY A 207 8.90 4.65 3.53
C GLY A 207 9.66 4.99 4.83
N TRP A 208 9.56 4.16 5.87
CA TRP A 208 10.39 4.37 7.06
C TRP A 208 11.86 4.00 6.82
N GLU A 209 12.16 3.03 5.94
CA GLU A 209 13.55 2.75 5.52
C GLU A 209 14.17 3.98 4.82
N VAL A 210 13.41 4.65 3.93
CA VAL A 210 13.79 5.92 3.29
C VAL A 210 14.02 7.04 4.31
N MET A 211 13.15 7.17 5.32
CA MET A 211 13.32 8.17 6.38
C MET A 211 14.55 7.91 7.25
N LEU A 212 14.78 6.65 7.67
CA LEU A 212 15.99 6.26 8.39
C LEU A 212 17.25 6.53 7.56
N LEU A 213 17.24 6.16 6.28
CA LEU A 213 18.35 6.40 5.35
C LEU A 213 18.66 7.90 5.21
N SER A 214 17.62 8.71 4.98
CA SER A 214 17.75 10.15 4.74
C SER A 214 18.25 10.90 5.97
N ALA A 215 17.86 10.48 7.18
CA ALA A 215 18.29 11.08 8.44
C ALA A 215 19.66 10.55 8.93
N HIS A 216 19.95 9.25 8.77
CA HIS A 216 21.21 8.64 9.20
C HIS A 216 22.37 8.98 8.26
N CYS A 217 22.12 8.99 6.94
CA CYS A 217 23.12 9.23 5.90
C CYS A 217 22.98 10.61 5.24
N CYS A 218 22.44 11.62 5.95
CA CYS A 218 22.08 12.93 5.39
C CYS A 218 23.19 13.65 4.60
N GLU A 219 24.47 13.42 4.94
CA GLU A 219 25.65 13.97 4.23
C GLU A 219 25.90 13.34 2.85
N ARG A 220 25.35 12.15 2.59
CA ARG A 220 25.55 11.37 1.36
C ARG A 220 24.25 11.09 0.60
N VAL A 221 23.13 11.04 1.31
CA VAL A 221 21.78 10.77 0.81
C VAL A 221 20.90 11.99 1.05
N ALA A 222 21.28 13.11 0.43
CA ALA A 222 20.48 14.33 0.39
C ALA A 222 19.46 14.27 -0.75
N CYS A 223 18.51 13.34 -0.64
CA CYS A 223 17.52 13.02 -1.67
C CYS A 223 16.09 13.46 -1.26
N PRO A 224 15.25 13.96 -2.18
CA PRO A 224 13.81 14.11 -1.92
C PRO A 224 13.17 12.74 -1.67
N ALA A 225 12.23 12.69 -0.72
CA ALA A 225 11.52 11.46 -0.34
C ALA A 225 10.03 11.54 -0.69
N VAL A 226 9.47 10.44 -1.20
CA VAL A 226 8.02 10.25 -1.36
C VAL A 226 7.63 9.00 -0.58
N LEU A 227 6.68 9.14 0.34
CA LEU A 227 6.28 8.11 1.30
C LEU A 227 4.81 7.74 1.06
N ASN A 228 4.56 6.58 0.45
CA ASN A 228 3.21 6.14 0.10
C ASN A 228 2.72 5.13 1.13
N GLY A 229 1.57 5.39 1.75
CA GLY A 229 0.96 4.49 2.76
C GLY A 229 1.96 4.04 3.84
N SER A 230 2.79 4.95 4.33
CA SER A 230 3.97 4.63 5.16
C SER A 230 3.75 5.05 6.61
N PRO A 231 3.93 4.15 7.61
CA PRO A 231 3.76 4.49 9.01
C PRO A 231 5.03 5.11 9.58
N LEU A 232 4.88 6.22 10.31
CA LEU A 232 5.99 6.87 11.03
C LEU A 232 5.64 7.15 12.50
N SER A 233 4.35 7.25 12.83
CA SER A 233 3.81 7.29 14.19
C SER A 233 3.00 6.01 14.46
N TYR A 234 3.60 5.05 15.15
CA TYR A 234 3.11 3.66 15.19
C TYR A 234 1.99 3.44 16.21
N TRP A 235 1.97 4.22 17.29
CA TRP A 235 0.92 4.20 18.31
C TRP A 235 -0.31 5.05 17.95
N SER A 236 -0.12 6.03 17.06
CA SER A 236 -1.17 6.94 16.61
C SER A 236 -2.31 6.20 15.89
N GLY A 237 -3.52 6.74 16.03
CA GLY A 237 -4.74 6.18 15.47
C GLY A 237 -5.90 6.06 16.45
N GLU A 238 -7.00 5.53 15.96
CA GLU A 238 -8.31 5.56 16.60
C GLU A 238 -8.98 4.18 16.61
N ALA A 239 -9.87 3.98 17.59
CA ALA A 239 -10.64 2.75 17.73
C ALA A 239 -11.49 2.48 16.46
N GLY A 240 -11.37 1.28 15.90
CA GLY A 240 -12.04 0.89 14.66
C GLY A 240 -11.37 1.37 13.36
N VAL A 241 -10.34 2.22 13.42
CA VAL A 241 -9.60 2.69 12.24
C VAL A 241 -8.38 1.79 11.94
N ASN A 242 -7.47 1.60 12.91
CA ASN A 242 -6.23 0.85 12.72
C ASN A 242 -5.94 -0.15 13.86
N PRO A 243 -6.72 -1.25 13.98
CA PRO A 243 -6.61 -2.19 15.09
C PRO A 243 -5.25 -2.92 15.19
N MET A 244 -4.43 -2.95 14.13
CA MET A 244 -3.11 -3.61 14.17
C MET A 244 -2.15 -3.00 15.19
N ARG A 245 -2.26 -1.71 15.53
CA ARG A 245 -1.40 -1.06 16.53
C ARG A 245 -1.46 -1.75 17.91
N LEU A 246 -2.53 -2.49 18.18
CA LEU A 246 -2.75 -3.23 19.42
C LEU A 246 -2.14 -4.65 19.40
N LEU A 247 -1.73 -5.17 18.24
CA LEU A 247 -1.34 -6.59 18.11
C LEU A 247 -0.13 -6.94 18.98
N GLY A 248 0.87 -6.04 19.04
CA GLY A 248 2.03 -6.19 19.92
C GLY A 248 1.65 -6.23 21.41
N ALA A 249 0.55 -5.59 21.81
CA ALA A 249 0.06 -5.62 23.19
C ALA A 249 -0.53 -6.98 23.56
N PHE A 250 -1.20 -7.67 22.63
CA PHE A 250 -1.79 -8.99 22.87
C PHE A 250 -0.78 -10.13 22.77
N THR A 251 0.31 -9.97 22.02
CA THR A 251 1.42 -10.95 21.99
C THR A 251 2.41 -10.78 23.15
N GLY A 252 2.26 -9.72 23.96
CA GLY A 252 3.21 -9.38 25.02
C GLY A 252 4.52 -8.79 24.50
N GLY A 253 4.52 -8.21 23.30
CA GLY A 253 5.66 -7.54 22.69
C GLY A 253 6.39 -8.35 21.62
N VAL A 254 7.65 -7.96 21.39
CA VAL A 254 8.51 -8.49 20.30
C VAL A 254 8.97 -9.94 20.50
N TRP A 255 8.98 -10.46 21.72
CA TRP A 255 9.52 -11.79 22.06
C TRP A 255 8.90 -12.94 21.25
N SER A 256 7.61 -12.85 20.91
CA SER A 256 6.94 -13.88 20.10
C SER A 256 7.48 -13.93 18.67
N ALA A 257 7.91 -12.78 18.14
CA ALA A 257 8.52 -12.66 16.83
C ALA A 257 9.98 -13.15 16.84
N ASN A 258 10.74 -12.83 17.89
CA ASN A 258 12.09 -13.40 18.12
C ASN A 258 12.02 -14.94 18.23
N PHE A 259 11.06 -15.46 19.00
CA PHE A 259 10.81 -16.90 19.15
C PHE A 259 10.49 -17.61 17.83
N LEU A 260 9.60 -17.04 17.01
CA LEU A 260 9.27 -17.60 15.68
C LEU A 260 10.48 -17.55 14.73
N ALA A 261 11.31 -16.51 14.81
CA ALA A 261 12.53 -16.40 14.01
C ALA A 261 13.62 -17.39 14.45
N ASP A 262 13.75 -17.65 15.76
CA ASP A 262 14.65 -18.66 16.31
C ASP A 262 14.22 -20.08 15.92
N LEU A 263 12.92 -20.40 16.00
CA LEU A 263 12.36 -21.66 15.46
C LEU A 263 12.61 -21.80 13.95
N GLY A 264 12.55 -20.70 13.20
CA GLY A 264 12.90 -20.63 11.78
C GLY A 264 14.41 -20.67 11.48
N ASN A 265 15.24 -21.00 12.47
CA ASN A 265 16.70 -21.09 12.39
C ASN A 265 17.34 -19.73 11.97
N GLY A 266 16.94 -18.66 12.65
CA GLY A 266 17.41 -17.28 12.43
C GLY A 266 16.68 -16.52 11.32
N ARG A 267 15.56 -17.06 10.81
CA ARG A 267 14.73 -16.45 9.76
C ARG A 267 13.28 -16.42 10.21
N PHE A 268 12.63 -15.27 10.06
CA PHE A 268 11.20 -15.14 10.27
C PHE A 268 10.44 -15.30 8.96
N ASP A 269 9.37 -16.09 8.99
CA ASP A 269 8.53 -16.38 7.82
C ASP A 269 7.50 -15.28 7.60
N GLY A 270 7.63 -14.52 6.51
CA GLY A 270 6.74 -13.43 6.14
C GLY A 270 5.27 -13.85 5.95
N ALA A 271 5.00 -15.14 5.78
CA ALA A 271 3.63 -15.67 5.75
C ALA A 271 2.81 -15.31 7.00
N TRP A 272 3.45 -15.12 8.16
CA TRP A 272 2.78 -14.62 9.37
C TRP A 272 2.32 -13.15 9.24
N LEU A 273 3.10 -12.30 8.57
CA LEU A 273 2.71 -10.90 8.30
C LEU A 273 1.56 -10.86 7.29
N VAL A 274 1.62 -11.64 6.21
CA VAL A 274 0.52 -11.72 5.25
C VAL A 274 -0.76 -12.26 5.89
N GLN A 275 -0.65 -13.22 6.81
CA GLN A 275 -1.79 -13.70 7.59
C GLN A 275 -2.41 -12.58 8.47
N ASN A 276 -1.61 -11.66 9.03
CA ASN A 276 -2.14 -10.50 9.75
C ASN A 276 -2.89 -9.53 8.81
N PHE A 277 -2.40 -9.33 7.58
CA PHE A 277 -3.13 -8.55 6.57
C PHE A 277 -4.46 -9.21 6.15
N GLU A 278 -4.50 -10.53 5.95
CA GLU A 278 -5.76 -11.25 5.68
C GLU A 278 -6.71 -11.23 6.89
N ALA A 279 -6.17 -11.32 8.10
CA ALA A 279 -6.94 -11.25 9.34
C ALA A 279 -7.57 -9.87 9.59
N LEU A 280 -7.08 -8.79 8.98
CA LEU A 280 -7.68 -7.47 9.16
C LEU A 280 -9.09 -7.37 8.58
N LYS A 281 -9.28 -7.83 7.34
CA LYS A 281 -10.57 -7.82 6.62
C LYS A 281 -10.99 -9.26 6.26
N PRO A 282 -11.39 -10.09 7.25
CA PRO A 282 -11.79 -11.48 7.02
C PRO A 282 -12.95 -11.60 6.03
N GLU A 283 -13.86 -10.61 5.97
CA GLU A 283 -14.90 -10.49 4.96
C GLU A 283 -14.36 -10.52 3.52
N SER A 284 -13.19 -9.92 3.30
CA SER A 284 -12.52 -9.84 2.00
C SER A 284 -11.69 -11.09 1.74
N ALA A 285 -10.87 -11.49 2.72
CA ALA A 285 -9.94 -12.61 2.56
C ALA A 285 -10.62 -14.00 2.52
N LEU A 286 -11.64 -14.22 3.35
CA LEU A 286 -12.33 -15.52 3.47
C LEU A 286 -13.52 -15.66 2.52
N TRP A 287 -14.15 -14.56 2.14
CA TRP A 287 -15.39 -14.59 1.34
C TRP A 287 -15.30 -13.76 0.06
N THR A 288 -15.35 -12.43 0.15
CA THR A 288 -15.61 -11.55 -1.01
C THR A 288 -14.63 -11.78 -2.17
N LYS A 289 -13.31 -11.85 -1.90
CA LYS A 289 -12.28 -12.10 -2.93
C LYS A 289 -12.49 -13.42 -3.68
N LEU A 290 -12.92 -14.46 -2.99
CA LEU A 290 -13.20 -15.78 -3.56
C LEU A 290 -14.56 -15.80 -4.26
N TYR A 291 -15.58 -15.18 -3.65
CA TYR A 291 -16.91 -15.08 -4.23
C TYR A 291 -16.92 -14.28 -5.53
N THR A 292 -16.22 -13.15 -5.63
CA THR A 292 -16.14 -12.37 -6.88
C THR A 292 -15.65 -13.21 -8.06
N VAL A 293 -14.62 -14.04 -7.85
CA VAL A 293 -14.06 -14.92 -8.89
C VAL A 293 -14.96 -16.14 -9.15
N PHE A 294 -15.69 -16.63 -8.15
CA PHE A 294 -16.72 -17.64 -8.35
C PHE A 294 -17.98 -17.07 -9.04
N ALA A 295 -18.28 -15.79 -8.86
CA ALA A 295 -19.44 -15.12 -9.39
C ALA A 295 -19.28 -14.74 -10.86
N ASP A 296 -18.08 -14.31 -11.28
CA ASP A 296 -17.70 -14.13 -12.68
C ASP A 296 -16.28 -14.67 -12.97
N PRO A 297 -16.09 -16.01 -13.07
CA PRO A 297 -14.79 -16.60 -13.36
C PRO A 297 -14.30 -16.30 -14.79
N ASP A 298 -15.19 -15.81 -15.67
CA ASP A 298 -14.88 -15.46 -17.05
C ASP A 298 -14.19 -14.09 -17.15
N GLY A 299 -14.64 -13.08 -16.37
CA GLY A 299 -14.02 -11.76 -16.31
C GLY A 299 -12.95 -11.58 -15.24
N GLU A 300 -13.12 -12.20 -14.07
CA GLU A 300 -12.27 -11.94 -12.90
C GLU A 300 -11.11 -12.94 -12.71
N GLY A 301 -11.12 -14.06 -13.44
CA GLY A 301 -10.15 -15.14 -13.29
C GLY A 301 -8.69 -14.70 -13.52
N ASP A 302 -8.41 -14.02 -14.64
CA ASP A 302 -7.06 -13.56 -14.96
C ASP A 302 -6.59 -12.45 -14.01
N ARG A 303 -7.49 -11.51 -13.65
CA ARG A 303 -7.22 -10.42 -12.69
C ARG A 303 -6.85 -10.95 -11.30
N PHE A 304 -7.56 -11.99 -10.85
CA PHE A 304 -7.23 -12.70 -9.62
C PHE A 304 -5.90 -13.44 -9.72
N LEU A 305 -5.66 -14.20 -10.80
CA LEU A 305 -4.42 -14.95 -10.99
C LEU A 305 -3.18 -14.05 -11.11
N GLU A 306 -3.31 -12.87 -11.72
CA GLU A 306 -2.25 -11.84 -11.78
C GLU A 306 -1.89 -11.36 -10.36
N PHE A 307 -2.88 -10.92 -9.58
CA PHE A 307 -2.67 -10.44 -8.21
C PHE A 307 -2.11 -11.54 -7.29
N GLU A 308 -2.64 -12.76 -7.40
CA GLU A 308 -2.21 -13.91 -6.59
C GLU A 308 -0.77 -14.37 -6.86
N ARG A 309 -0.13 -13.96 -7.97
CA ARG A 309 1.30 -14.21 -8.21
C ARG A 309 2.17 -13.44 -7.23
N TRP A 310 1.80 -12.20 -6.90
CA TRP A 310 2.49 -11.39 -5.91
C TRP A 310 2.03 -11.72 -4.48
N TRP A 311 0.71 -11.76 -4.24
CA TRP A 311 0.14 -11.95 -2.89
C TRP A 311 0.60 -13.24 -2.19
N ASN A 312 0.94 -14.27 -2.95
CA ASN A 312 1.36 -15.58 -2.42
C ASN A 312 2.88 -15.79 -2.42
N GLY A 313 3.67 -14.78 -2.81
CA GLY A 313 5.13 -14.80 -2.70
C GLY A 313 5.56 -14.46 -1.28
N PHE A 314 5.70 -15.47 -0.41
CA PHE A 314 6.09 -15.27 1.00
C PHE A 314 7.61 -15.24 1.19
N TYR A 315 8.14 -14.12 1.67
CA TYR A 315 9.56 -13.85 1.81
C TYR A 315 9.99 -13.86 3.29
N PHE A 316 11.27 -14.11 3.54
CA PHE A 316 11.81 -14.16 4.91
C PHE A 316 12.47 -12.83 5.31
N LEU A 317 12.39 -12.54 6.61
CA LEU A 317 13.19 -11.49 7.27
C LEU A 317 14.25 -12.16 8.16
N SER A 318 15.40 -11.51 8.39
CA SER A 318 16.33 -12.00 9.41
C SER A 318 15.75 -11.75 10.80
N ARG A 319 16.16 -12.56 11.77
CA ARG A 319 15.82 -12.35 13.18
C ARG A 319 16.23 -10.95 13.64
N GLU A 320 17.46 -10.54 13.31
CA GLU A 320 18.04 -9.26 13.75
C GLU A 320 17.28 -8.04 13.19
N GLU A 321 16.94 -8.05 11.89
CA GLU A 321 16.15 -6.99 11.25
C GLU A 321 14.73 -6.92 11.81
N LEU A 322 14.05 -8.07 11.94
CA LEU A 322 12.68 -8.14 12.43
C LEU A 322 12.56 -7.67 13.89
N VAL A 323 13.44 -8.16 14.77
CA VAL A 323 13.41 -7.80 16.20
C VAL A 323 13.68 -6.32 16.38
N ALA A 324 14.69 -5.75 15.70
CA ALA A 324 14.94 -4.31 15.72
C ALA A 324 13.71 -3.52 15.22
N THR A 325 13.14 -3.92 14.07
CA THR A 325 11.96 -3.27 13.47
C THR A 325 10.75 -3.28 14.41
N ILE A 326 10.40 -4.42 15.00
CA ILE A 326 9.23 -4.52 15.90
C ILE A 326 9.50 -3.80 17.22
N GLN A 327 10.68 -3.99 17.82
CA GLN A 327 11.02 -3.43 19.12
C GLN A 327 11.15 -1.90 19.08
N ASP A 328 11.82 -1.35 18.07
CA ASP A 328 12.12 0.08 18.02
C ASP A 328 11.01 0.86 17.32
N LEU A 329 10.43 0.34 16.24
CA LEU A 329 9.40 1.04 15.48
C LEU A 329 7.99 0.74 16.01
N PHE A 330 7.47 -0.47 15.78
CA PHE A 330 6.05 -0.76 16.01
C PHE A 330 5.63 -0.74 17.49
N VAL A 331 6.40 -1.39 18.36
CA VAL A 331 6.11 -1.45 19.81
C VAL A 331 6.79 -0.31 20.55
N GLY A 332 8.01 0.10 20.13
CA GLY A 332 8.79 1.13 20.79
C GLY A 332 8.44 2.58 20.43
N ASN A 333 7.88 2.79 19.24
CA ASN A 333 7.55 4.09 18.63
C ASN A 333 8.73 5.10 18.66
N LYS A 334 9.96 4.58 18.53
CA LYS A 334 11.21 5.33 18.74
C LYS A 334 11.57 6.28 17.59
N LEU A 335 10.87 6.20 16.46
CA LEU A 335 11.22 6.95 15.25
C LEU A 335 10.88 8.43 15.39
N GLU A 336 9.69 8.74 15.93
CA GLU A 336 9.26 10.13 16.19
C GLU A 336 9.97 10.75 17.41
N THR A 337 10.50 9.94 18.33
CA THR A 337 11.29 10.40 19.50
C THR A 337 12.80 10.49 19.25
N GLY A 338 13.27 10.00 18.10
CA GLY A 338 14.70 9.98 17.75
C GLY A 338 15.54 8.96 18.53
N GLU A 339 14.92 7.87 18.99
CA GLU A 339 15.54 6.82 19.81
C GLU A 339 15.91 5.54 19.00
N VAL A 340 15.65 5.50 17.69
CA VAL A 340 15.98 4.34 16.82
C VAL A 340 17.49 4.20 16.66
N HIS A 341 18.02 3.01 16.91
CA HIS A 341 19.44 2.71 16.74
C HIS A 341 19.69 1.96 15.42
N VAL A 342 20.53 2.52 14.54
CA VAL A 342 20.86 1.91 13.24
C VAL A 342 22.17 1.12 13.33
N ASP A 343 23.25 1.77 13.74
CA ASP A 343 24.59 1.18 13.89
C ASP A 343 25.21 1.64 15.22
N GLY A 344 25.48 0.69 16.12
CA GLY A 344 26.15 0.94 17.40
C GLY A 344 25.41 1.91 18.31
N LYS A 345 25.98 3.11 18.50
CA LYS A 345 25.42 4.18 19.36
C LYS A 345 24.81 5.35 18.57
N CYS A 346 24.71 5.25 17.25
CA CYS A 346 24.11 6.32 16.45
C CYS A 346 22.58 6.18 16.48
N THR A 347 21.92 7.18 17.07
CA THR A 347 20.47 7.36 16.94
C THR A 347 20.12 8.17 15.69
N VAL A 348 18.89 8.02 15.23
CA VAL A 348 18.35 8.74 14.07
C VAL A 348 17.53 9.96 14.53
N ASP A 349 17.79 11.13 13.96
CA ASP A 349 17.01 12.36 14.20
C ASP A 349 16.43 12.86 12.88
N LEU A 350 15.10 12.83 12.74
CA LEU A 350 14.40 13.20 11.51
C LEU A 350 14.58 14.68 11.14
N ARG A 351 14.96 15.55 12.09
CA ARG A 351 15.26 16.97 11.84
C ARG A 351 16.53 17.17 11.01
N ARG A 352 17.35 16.13 10.82
CA ARG A 352 18.53 16.14 9.94
C ARG A 352 18.19 16.01 8.45
N ILE A 353 16.95 15.69 8.11
CA ILE A 353 16.49 15.63 6.71
C ILE A 353 16.25 17.06 6.22
N CYS A 354 17.04 17.52 5.24
CA CYS A 354 16.91 18.88 4.68
C CYS A 354 16.21 18.94 3.31
N LYS A 355 15.94 17.79 2.69
CA LYS A 355 15.24 17.68 1.40
C LYS A 355 13.74 17.47 1.59
N PRO A 356 12.90 17.84 0.60
CA PRO A 356 11.45 17.72 0.73
C PRO A 356 10.99 16.28 1.01
N ILE A 357 9.99 16.17 1.87
CA ILE A 357 9.26 14.93 2.16
C ILE A 357 7.84 15.07 1.62
N VAL A 358 7.45 14.18 0.72
CA VAL A 358 6.08 14.06 0.20
C VAL A 358 5.42 12.85 0.87
N ILE A 359 4.21 13.00 1.39
CA ILE A 359 3.48 11.94 2.10
C ILE A 359 2.14 11.71 1.43
N PHE A 360 1.88 10.49 0.97
CA PHE A 360 0.58 10.10 0.45
C PHE A 360 -0.10 9.10 1.40
N ALA A 361 -1.24 9.51 1.97
CA ALA A 361 -2.03 8.71 2.90
C ALA A 361 -3.50 8.63 2.46
N SER A 362 -4.28 7.70 3.02
CA SER A 362 -5.72 7.64 2.76
C SER A 362 -6.54 7.31 3.99
N TYR A 363 -7.72 7.92 4.11
CA TYR A 363 -8.71 7.57 5.14
C TYR A 363 -9.40 6.21 4.90
N GLY A 364 -9.27 5.63 3.69
CA GLY A 364 -9.67 4.24 3.43
C GLY A 364 -8.66 3.19 3.94
N ASP A 365 -7.47 3.65 4.35
CA ASP A 365 -6.36 2.81 4.80
C ASP A 365 -6.47 2.46 6.29
N ASN A 366 -6.64 1.17 6.58
CA ASN A 366 -6.69 0.62 7.94
C ASN A 366 -5.35 0.05 8.45
N ILE A 367 -4.28 0.22 7.67
CA ILE A 367 -2.88 -0.07 8.00
C ILE A 367 -2.21 1.23 8.43
N THR A 368 -2.21 2.21 7.52
CA THR A 368 -1.49 3.48 7.61
C THR A 368 -2.40 4.68 7.31
N PRO A 369 -3.44 4.91 8.13
CA PRO A 369 -4.27 6.11 8.01
C PRO A 369 -3.43 7.39 8.23
N PRO A 370 -3.96 8.58 7.90
CA PRO A 370 -3.28 9.86 8.13
C PRO A 370 -2.73 10.03 9.57
N HIS A 371 -3.40 9.44 10.56
CA HIS A 371 -2.91 9.34 11.95
C HIS A 371 -1.46 8.81 12.05
N GLN A 372 -1.14 7.73 11.34
CA GLN A 372 0.20 7.11 11.38
C GLN A 372 1.19 7.75 10.40
N ALA A 373 0.69 8.24 9.26
CA ALA A 373 1.52 8.85 8.22
C ALA A 373 1.96 10.29 8.56
N LEU A 374 1.13 11.04 9.30
CA LEU A 374 1.34 12.46 9.63
C LEU A 374 1.52 12.74 11.12
N GLY A 375 1.08 11.86 12.03
CA GLY A 375 1.09 12.11 13.48
C GLY A 375 2.47 12.32 14.12
N TRP A 376 3.54 11.92 13.44
CA TRP A 376 4.93 12.15 13.85
C TRP A 376 5.37 13.62 13.67
N ILE A 377 4.75 14.36 12.76
CA ILE A 377 5.14 15.74 12.40
C ILE A 377 5.09 16.66 13.64
N PRO A 378 3.97 16.75 14.40
CA PRO A 378 3.92 17.56 15.63
C PRO A 378 4.77 17.02 16.79
N VAL A 379 5.27 15.78 16.71
CA VAL A 379 6.19 15.22 17.72
C VAL A 379 7.64 15.63 17.42
N VAL A 380 8.02 15.70 16.14
CA VAL A 380 9.37 16.10 15.69
C VAL A 380 9.52 17.63 15.60
N TYR A 381 8.44 18.33 15.25
CA TYR A 381 8.38 19.79 15.14
C TYR A 381 7.26 20.33 16.02
N GLU A 382 7.58 21.00 17.13
CA GLU A 382 6.60 21.49 18.11
C GLU A 382 5.63 22.55 17.53
N SER A 383 6.03 23.23 16.45
CA SER A 383 5.18 24.18 15.72
C SER A 383 5.61 24.32 14.25
N THR A 384 4.79 25.02 13.48
CA THR A 384 5.07 25.44 12.10
C THR A 384 6.35 26.26 12.01
N GLU A 385 6.59 27.17 12.97
CA GLU A 385 7.82 27.95 13.05
C GLU A 385 9.04 27.06 13.32
N ALA A 386 8.91 26.00 14.14
CA ALA A 386 9.98 25.05 14.37
C ALA A 386 10.32 24.23 13.11
N LEU A 387 9.32 23.83 12.32
CA LEU A 387 9.50 23.17 11.03
C LEU A 387 10.19 24.09 10.01
N VAL A 388 9.75 25.36 9.93
CA VAL A 388 10.34 26.39 9.07
C VAL A 388 11.79 26.69 9.48
N ALA A 389 12.07 26.81 10.79
CA ALA A 389 13.40 27.06 11.33
C ALA A 389 14.37 25.89 11.09
N ALA A 390 13.86 24.66 11.02
CA ALA A 390 14.63 23.49 10.59
C ALA A 390 14.90 23.44 9.06
N GLY A 391 14.35 24.39 8.28
CA GLY A 391 14.48 24.43 6.82
C GLY A 391 13.71 23.33 6.09
N GLN A 392 12.80 22.64 6.79
CA GLN A 392 12.11 21.47 6.26
C GLN A 392 10.93 21.85 5.36
N ARG A 393 10.68 21.03 4.34
CA ARG A 393 9.55 21.12 3.40
C ARG A 393 8.77 19.81 3.46
N ILE A 394 7.57 19.83 4.02
CA ILE A 394 6.68 18.66 4.04
C ILE A 394 5.44 18.96 3.20
N VAL A 395 5.18 18.10 2.22
CA VAL A 395 3.97 18.14 1.39
C VAL A 395 3.18 16.87 1.66
N TYR A 396 1.88 16.97 1.91
CA TYR A 396 1.04 15.79 2.06
C TYR A 396 -0.17 15.80 1.13
N LEU A 397 -0.59 14.60 0.73
CA LEU A 397 -1.77 14.32 -0.08
C LEU A 397 -2.64 13.31 0.67
N THR A 398 -3.95 13.55 0.72
CA THR A 398 -4.90 12.58 1.28
C THR A 398 -5.94 12.16 0.26
N ASN A 399 -6.23 10.85 0.20
CA ASN A 399 -7.38 10.31 -0.51
C ASN A 399 -8.47 9.87 0.51
N PRO A 400 -9.76 10.14 0.30
CA PRO A 400 -10.81 9.81 1.28
C PRO A 400 -11.26 8.34 1.33
N HIS A 401 -10.93 7.51 0.33
CA HIS A 401 -11.60 6.20 0.14
C HIS A 401 -10.67 5.02 -0.20
N VAL A 402 -9.44 5.26 -0.65
CA VAL A 402 -8.54 4.22 -1.12
C VAL A 402 -8.01 3.37 0.04
N GLY A 403 -8.25 2.06 -0.01
CA GLY A 403 -7.63 1.12 0.93
C GLY A 403 -6.13 0.94 0.69
N HIS A 404 -5.38 0.53 1.71
CA HIS A 404 -3.90 0.41 1.70
C HIS A 404 -3.29 -0.10 0.40
N LEU A 405 -3.70 -1.29 -0.06
CA LEU A 405 -3.17 -1.87 -1.31
C LEU A 405 -3.51 -1.01 -2.53
N GLY A 406 -4.69 -0.39 -2.54
CA GLY A 406 -5.16 0.48 -3.61
C GLY A 406 -4.31 1.74 -3.80
N ILE A 407 -3.53 2.16 -2.78
CA ILE A 407 -2.50 3.20 -2.92
C ILE A 407 -1.54 2.77 -4.04
N PHE A 408 -0.89 1.61 -3.88
CA PHE A 408 0.13 1.11 -4.78
C PHE A 408 -0.42 0.46 -6.06
N VAL A 409 -1.56 -0.24 -5.99
CA VAL A 409 -2.03 -1.16 -7.06
C VAL A 409 -3.18 -0.65 -7.92
N SER A 410 -3.81 0.47 -7.55
CA SER A 410 -4.92 0.99 -8.34
C SER A 410 -4.39 1.79 -9.53
N ALA A 411 -4.77 1.37 -10.73
CA ALA A 411 -4.47 2.11 -11.95
C ALA A 411 -5.09 3.52 -11.97
N SER A 412 -6.18 3.77 -11.22
CA SER A 412 -6.70 5.14 -11.05
C SER A 412 -5.74 5.99 -10.23
N VAL A 413 -5.23 5.44 -9.12
CA VAL A 413 -4.35 6.14 -8.17
C VAL A 413 -2.96 6.38 -8.76
N ALA A 414 -2.46 5.42 -9.54
CA ALA A 414 -1.27 5.62 -10.37
C ALA A 414 -1.43 6.84 -11.30
N ARG A 415 -2.49 6.87 -12.11
CA ARG A 415 -2.70 7.92 -13.13
C ARG A 415 -3.08 9.29 -12.56
N HIS A 416 -3.59 9.36 -11.33
CA HIS A 416 -4.02 10.60 -10.68
C HIS A 416 -2.97 11.04 -9.64
N GLU A 417 -2.97 10.43 -8.44
CA GLU A 417 -2.12 10.82 -7.31
C GLU A 417 -0.62 10.67 -7.59
N HIS A 418 -0.15 9.46 -7.94
CA HIS A 418 1.29 9.23 -8.14
C HIS A 418 1.83 10.05 -9.32
N ARG A 419 1.07 10.13 -10.41
CA ARG A 419 1.38 10.99 -11.55
C ARG A 419 1.51 12.46 -11.15
N ALA A 420 0.56 12.99 -10.39
CA ALA A 420 0.59 14.38 -9.96
C ALA A 420 1.80 14.68 -9.06
N ILE A 421 2.17 13.74 -8.17
CA ILE A 421 3.37 13.86 -7.32
C ILE A 421 4.63 13.95 -8.20
N LEU A 422 4.78 13.01 -9.14
CA LEU A 422 5.95 12.94 -10.04
C LEU A 422 6.04 14.18 -10.95
N GLN A 423 4.91 14.67 -11.47
CA GLN A 423 4.84 15.91 -12.27
C GLN A 423 5.19 17.19 -11.48
N SER A 424 5.12 17.14 -10.15
CA SER A 424 5.26 18.31 -9.29
C SER A 424 6.58 18.36 -8.53
N LEU A 425 7.51 17.41 -8.75
CA LEU A 425 8.77 17.31 -8.00
C LEU A 425 9.56 18.63 -7.98
N ASP A 426 9.77 19.26 -9.14
CA ASP A 426 10.49 20.53 -9.26
C ASP A 426 9.78 21.69 -8.52
N ALA A 427 8.43 21.69 -8.55
CA ALA A 427 7.64 22.69 -7.84
C ALA A 427 7.69 22.49 -6.32
N ILE A 428 7.70 21.23 -5.86
CA ILE A 428 7.83 20.84 -4.45
C ILE A 428 9.21 21.21 -3.91
N GLU A 429 10.28 20.99 -4.67
CA GLU A 429 11.63 21.39 -4.25
C GLU A 429 11.80 22.92 -4.16
N ALA A 430 11.09 23.67 -5.01
CA ALA A 430 11.07 25.13 -5.03
C ALA A 430 10.17 25.79 -3.96
N LEU A 431 9.34 25.03 -3.23
CA LEU A 431 8.56 25.57 -2.11
C LEU A 431 9.50 26.10 -1.00
N PRO A 432 9.16 27.20 -0.32
CA PRO A 432 9.87 27.59 0.90
C PRO A 432 9.62 26.56 2.02
N PRO A 433 10.45 26.54 3.07
CA PRO A 433 10.19 25.72 4.26
C PRO A 433 8.80 25.94 4.82
N GLY A 434 8.14 24.85 5.22
CA GLY A 434 6.72 24.84 5.60
C GLY A 434 6.05 23.49 5.43
N LEU A 435 4.82 23.40 5.94
CA LEU A 435 3.90 22.29 5.74
C LEU A 435 2.83 22.68 4.70
N TYR A 436 2.59 21.80 3.73
CA TYR A 436 1.65 22.04 2.63
C TYR A 436 0.74 20.84 2.40
N GLU A 437 -0.53 21.11 2.12
CA GLU A 437 -1.43 20.12 1.54
C GLU A 437 -1.44 20.27 0.01
N MET A 438 -1.13 19.18 -0.69
CA MET A 438 -1.29 19.07 -2.13
C MET A 438 -2.77 18.77 -2.44
N LYS A 439 -3.45 19.71 -3.09
CA LYS A 439 -4.81 19.53 -3.59
C LYS A 439 -4.79 19.20 -5.07
N LEU A 440 -5.53 18.15 -5.45
CA LEU A 440 -5.80 17.79 -6.84
C LEU A 440 -7.17 18.36 -7.23
N SER A 441 -7.23 19.05 -8.37
CA SER A 441 -8.48 19.56 -8.93
C SER A 441 -9.27 18.42 -9.56
N GLU A 442 -10.58 18.39 -9.29
CA GLU A 442 -11.48 17.44 -9.96
C GLU A 442 -11.52 17.67 -11.47
N HIS A 443 -11.82 16.61 -12.23
CA HIS A 443 -11.74 16.59 -13.68
C HIS A 443 -12.54 17.73 -14.33
N SER A 444 -11.89 18.51 -15.20
CA SER A 444 -12.54 19.46 -16.09
C SER A 444 -12.54 18.91 -17.51
N ASP A 445 -13.72 18.70 -18.10
CA ASP A 445 -13.92 18.25 -19.48
C ASP A 445 -13.49 19.28 -20.56
N ALA A 446 -12.75 20.32 -20.19
CA ALA A 446 -12.29 21.35 -21.10
C ALA A 446 -11.04 20.90 -21.89
N PRO A 447 -11.00 21.08 -23.23
CA PRO A 447 -9.88 20.61 -24.05
C PRO A 447 -8.53 21.25 -23.64
N PRO A 448 -7.41 20.54 -23.83
CA PRO A 448 -6.11 20.99 -23.37
C PRO A 448 -5.62 22.20 -24.17
N GLN A 449 -5.16 23.23 -23.45
CA GLN A 449 -4.36 24.32 -23.99
C GLN A 449 -3.05 24.40 -23.20
N ASN A 450 -1.94 24.20 -23.92
CA ASN A 450 -0.52 24.39 -23.58
C ASN A 450 -0.06 24.31 -22.11
N ASN A 451 0.76 23.28 -21.83
CA ASN A 451 1.91 23.29 -20.90
C ASN A 451 1.86 24.22 -19.68
N SER A 452 0.79 24.12 -18.91
CA SER A 452 0.70 24.58 -17.52
C SER A 452 0.33 23.38 -16.67
N GLN A 453 0.84 23.34 -15.43
CA GLN A 453 0.59 22.28 -14.44
C GLN A 453 -0.89 22.30 -14.00
N ARG A 454 -1.79 21.85 -14.88
CA ARG A 454 -3.24 21.91 -14.66
C ARG A 454 -3.61 20.95 -13.54
N GLY A 455 -4.09 21.53 -12.44
CA GLY A 455 -4.87 20.82 -11.42
C GLY A 455 -4.16 20.50 -10.13
N VAL A 456 -2.93 20.98 -9.89
CA VAL A 456 -2.25 20.85 -8.59
C VAL A 456 -2.12 22.21 -7.92
N THR A 457 -2.52 22.33 -6.65
CA THR A 457 -2.23 23.48 -5.80
C THR A 457 -1.61 23.02 -4.48
N PHE A 458 -0.70 23.85 -3.93
CA PHE A 458 -0.09 23.63 -2.61
C PHE A 458 -0.66 24.65 -1.63
N GLU A 459 -1.52 24.19 -0.74
CA GLU A 459 -2.12 25.04 0.29
C GLU A 459 -1.27 24.98 1.56
N PRO A 460 -0.78 26.11 2.10
CA PRO A 460 -0.11 26.13 3.40
C PRO A 460 -1.01 25.56 4.50
N ARG A 461 -0.40 24.80 5.41
CA ARG A 461 -1.03 24.21 6.60
C ARG A 461 -0.15 24.45 7.81
N ARG A 462 -0.72 24.29 9.01
CA ARG A 462 0.02 24.44 10.25
C ARG A 462 0.26 23.08 10.88
N VAL A 463 1.42 22.91 11.51
CA VAL A 463 1.74 21.70 12.27
C VAL A 463 0.78 21.55 13.45
N GLU A 464 0.37 22.67 14.07
CA GLU A 464 -0.61 22.69 15.17
C GLU A 464 -2.02 22.20 14.78
N ASP A 465 -2.34 22.16 13.48
CA ASP A 465 -3.62 21.64 12.98
C ASP A 465 -3.61 20.09 12.86
N ILE A 466 -2.43 19.45 12.95
CA ILE A 466 -2.29 17.98 12.94
C ILE A 466 -2.56 17.43 14.35
N GLN A 467 -3.81 17.02 14.60
CA GLN A 467 -4.24 16.54 15.91
C GLN A 467 -4.78 15.10 15.85
N PHE A 468 -3.97 14.16 16.32
CA PHE A 468 -4.32 12.73 16.42
C PHE A 468 -4.09 12.21 17.84
N PRO A 469 -4.95 12.58 18.82
CA PRO A 469 -4.79 12.15 20.20
C PRO A 469 -4.97 10.63 20.35
N TYR A 470 -4.02 9.98 21.02
CA TYR A 470 -4.06 8.56 21.33
C TYR A 470 -3.60 8.31 22.78
N PRO A 471 -3.95 7.18 23.43
CA PRO A 471 -3.68 6.95 24.85
C PRO A 471 -2.21 6.55 25.10
N ARG A 472 -1.29 7.49 24.89
CA ARG A 472 0.17 7.30 24.95
C ARG A 472 0.67 6.52 26.17
N ALA A 473 0.19 6.84 27.37
CA ALA A 473 0.59 6.16 28.61
C ALA A 473 0.33 4.64 28.60
N LEU A 474 -0.70 4.18 27.88
CA LEU A 474 -1.00 2.75 27.74
C LEU A 474 0.01 2.07 26.81
N PHE A 475 0.38 2.73 25.70
CA PHE A 475 1.41 2.22 24.80
C PHE A 475 2.82 2.26 25.44
N GLU A 476 3.11 3.24 26.29
CA GLU A 476 4.34 3.25 27.10
C GLU A 476 4.39 2.07 28.10
N HIS A 477 3.24 1.67 28.67
CA HIS A 477 3.12 0.44 29.47
C HIS A 477 3.33 -0.82 28.63
N VAL A 478 2.73 -0.91 27.42
CA VAL A 478 2.99 -2.00 26.46
C VAL A 478 4.47 -2.11 26.11
N ARG A 479 5.14 -0.98 25.85
CA ARG A 479 6.59 -0.94 25.58
C ARG A 479 7.38 -1.51 26.74
N ALA A 480 7.08 -1.12 27.97
CA ALA A 480 7.74 -1.65 29.16
C ALA A 480 7.54 -3.17 29.33
N VAL A 481 6.32 -3.68 29.11
CA VAL A 481 6.04 -5.13 29.13
C VAL A 481 6.81 -5.87 28.03
N SER A 482 6.84 -5.31 26.82
CA SER A 482 7.60 -5.87 25.70
C SER A 482 9.10 -5.96 26.00
N GLU A 483 9.70 -4.91 26.55
CA GLU A 483 11.12 -4.90 26.91
C GLU A 483 11.46 -5.93 28.00
N ILE A 484 10.56 -6.13 28.98
CA ILE A 484 10.74 -7.14 30.02
C ILE A 484 10.65 -8.55 29.41
N ASN A 485 9.62 -8.83 28.62
CA ASN A 485 9.40 -10.14 28.01
C ASN A 485 10.52 -10.51 27.03
N GLU A 486 10.99 -9.55 26.22
CA GLU A 486 12.11 -9.77 25.31
C GLU A 486 13.40 -10.08 26.06
N ARG A 487 13.75 -9.30 27.10
CA ARG A 487 14.94 -9.58 27.93
C ARG A 487 14.87 -10.96 28.59
N LEU A 488 13.69 -11.38 29.05
CA LEU A 488 13.49 -12.72 29.61
C LEU A 488 13.61 -13.82 28.54
N TYR A 489 13.07 -13.59 27.35
CA TYR A 489 13.15 -14.55 26.25
C TYR A 489 14.59 -14.72 25.74
N ASP A 490 15.26 -13.62 25.37
CA ASP A 490 16.60 -13.63 24.78
C ASP A 490 17.66 -14.19 25.75
N GLN A 491 17.54 -13.92 27.06
CA GLN A 491 18.51 -14.41 28.05
C GLN A 491 18.30 -15.88 28.45
N PHE A 492 17.05 -16.33 28.64
CA PHE A 492 16.77 -17.65 29.24
C PHE A 492 16.31 -18.71 28.23
N TRP A 493 15.60 -18.32 27.17
CA TRP A 493 14.91 -19.27 26.29
C TRP A 493 15.50 -19.32 24.87
N SER A 494 15.82 -18.17 24.26
CA SER A 494 16.44 -18.09 22.92
C SER A 494 17.65 -19.02 22.75
N PRO A 495 18.63 -19.11 23.68
CA PRO A 495 19.78 -19.99 23.51
C PRO A 495 19.40 -21.47 23.37
N THR A 496 18.37 -21.91 24.10
CA THR A 496 17.86 -23.28 24.05
C THR A 496 17.05 -23.52 22.77
N VAL A 497 16.18 -22.59 22.38
CA VAL A 497 15.39 -22.70 21.15
C VAL A 497 16.31 -22.75 19.93
N ARG A 498 17.34 -21.87 19.87
CA ARG A 498 18.34 -21.83 18.80
C ARG A 498 19.23 -23.08 18.74
N ALA A 499 19.50 -23.71 19.88
CA ALA A 499 20.24 -24.98 19.92
C ALA A 499 19.42 -26.19 19.44
N LEU A 500 18.08 -26.12 19.55
CA LEU A 500 17.16 -27.15 19.08
C LEU A 500 16.67 -26.91 17.64
N ALA A 501 16.69 -25.66 17.17
CA ALA A 501 16.33 -25.30 15.80
C ALA A 501 17.34 -25.87 14.79
N THR A 502 16.83 -26.43 13.70
CA THR A 502 17.62 -26.99 12.60
C THR A 502 17.10 -26.48 11.26
N PRO A 503 17.90 -26.55 10.17
CA PRO A 503 17.40 -26.27 8.83
C PRO A 503 16.16 -27.11 8.48
N TRP A 504 16.12 -28.39 8.90
CA TRP A 504 14.98 -29.27 8.67
C TRP A 504 13.73 -28.84 9.42
N SER A 505 13.82 -28.50 10.71
CA SER A 505 12.66 -28.04 11.48
C SER A 505 12.13 -26.69 10.97
N ALA A 506 13.02 -25.81 10.51
CA ALA A 506 12.64 -24.53 9.92
C ALA A 506 11.88 -24.70 8.59
N GLU A 507 12.31 -25.62 7.71
CA GLU A 507 11.56 -25.92 6.47
C GLU A 507 10.24 -26.64 6.77
N TRP A 508 10.19 -27.56 7.75
CA TRP A 508 8.92 -28.12 8.21
C TRP A 508 7.95 -27.05 8.71
N LEU A 509 8.44 -26.06 9.48
CA LEU A 509 7.64 -24.92 9.93
C LEU A 509 7.10 -24.11 8.73
N LYS A 510 7.96 -23.75 7.76
CA LYS A 510 7.58 -23.07 6.50
C LYS A 510 6.43 -23.78 5.79
N TRP A 511 6.57 -25.09 5.55
CA TRP A 511 5.60 -25.87 4.79
C TRP A 511 4.31 -26.17 5.57
N SER A 512 4.39 -26.26 6.91
CA SER A 512 3.21 -26.41 7.79
C SER A 512 2.37 -25.14 7.94
N HIS A 513 2.91 -23.97 7.55
CA HIS A 513 2.24 -22.68 7.74
C HIS A 513 0.88 -22.66 7.02
N PRO A 514 -0.24 -22.30 7.70
CA PRO A 514 -1.59 -22.38 7.12
C PRO A 514 -1.71 -21.68 5.77
N MET A 515 -1.11 -20.49 5.64
CA MET A 515 -1.08 -19.71 4.40
C MET A 515 -0.55 -20.51 3.20
N ARG A 516 0.50 -21.33 3.35
CA ARG A 516 1.03 -22.18 2.27
C ARG A 516 0.15 -23.41 2.05
N TRP A 517 -0.13 -24.17 3.10
CA TRP A 517 -0.86 -25.44 2.98
C TRP A 517 -2.25 -25.26 2.33
N THR A 518 -3.02 -24.27 2.77
CA THR A 518 -4.37 -23.96 2.22
C THR A 518 -4.37 -23.57 0.74
N ARG A 519 -3.23 -23.13 0.20
CA ARG A 519 -3.05 -22.78 -1.21
C ARG A 519 -2.52 -23.98 -2.00
N TYR A 520 -1.48 -24.64 -1.51
CA TYR A 520 -0.89 -25.83 -2.16
C TYR A 520 -1.78 -27.06 -2.19
N ALA A 521 -2.74 -27.18 -1.26
CA ALA A 521 -3.79 -28.19 -1.32
C ALA A 521 -4.60 -28.16 -2.63
N TRP A 522 -4.59 -27.05 -3.38
CA TRP A 522 -5.22 -26.94 -4.70
C TRP A 522 -4.27 -27.26 -5.88
N SER A 523 -3.05 -27.72 -5.66
CA SER A 523 -2.20 -28.17 -6.78
C SER A 523 -2.43 -29.64 -7.12
N GLU A 524 -2.39 -29.96 -8.41
CA GLU A 524 -2.44 -31.33 -8.94
C GLU A 524 -1.34 -32.23 -8.39
N ARG A 525 -0.23 -31.67 -7.90
CA ARG A 525 0.85 -32.41 -7.24
C ARG A 525 0.42 -33.03 -5.90
N PHE A 526 -0.50 -32.38 -5.19
CA PHE A 526 -1.06 -32.86 -3.92
C PHE A 526 -2.45 -33.49 -4.09
N GLN A 527 -3.20 -33.07 -5.11
CA GLN A 527 -4.56 -33.51 -5.40
C GLN A 527 -4.72 -33.86 -6.90
N PRO A 528 -4.29 -35.06 -7.34
CA PRO A 528 -4.24 -35.42 -8.76
C PRO A 528 -5.60 -35.40 -9.50
N TRP A 529 -6.71 -35.50 -8.77
CA TRP A 529 -8.06 -35.40 -9.35
C TRP A 529 -8.35 -34.02 -9.99
N LEU A 530 -7.59 -32.99 -9.64
CA LEU A 530 -7.69 -31.65 -10.23
C LEU A 530 -7.32 -31.61 -11.72
N LEU A 531 -6.58 -32.61 -12.24
CA LEU A 531 -6.36 -32.78 -13.68
C LEU A 531 -7.67 -33.04 -14.45
N LEU A 532 -8.62 -33.73 -13.83
CA LEU A 532 -9.97 -33.93 -14.39
C LEU A 532 -10.74 -32.62 -14.44
N VAL A 533 -10.58 -31.77 -13.42
CA VAL A 533 -11.17 -30.43 -13.39
C VAL A 533 -10.59 -29.55 -14.48
N ALA A 534 -9.28 -29.56 -14.71
CA ALA A 534 -8.66 -28.81 -15.80
C ALA A 534 -9.26 -29.20 -17.18
N ALA A 535 -9.46 -30.51 -17.41
CA ALA A 535 -10.11 -31.01 -18.62
C ALA A 535 -11.59 -30.60 -18.73
N MET A 536 -12.36 -30.68 -17.63
CA MET A 536 -13.75 -30.21 -17.58
C MET A 536 -13.85 -28.71 -17.81
N ALA A 537 -12.96 -27.91 -17.21
CA ALA A 537 -12.93 -26.46 -17.35
C ALA A 537 -12.67 -26.01 -18.80
N ALA A 538 -11.82 -26.71 -19.55
CA ALA A 538 -11.66 -26.47 -20.99
C ALA A 538 -12.96 -26.69 -21.77
N GLY A 539 -13.69 -27.78 -21.47
CA GLY A 539 -15.01 -28.05 -22.06
C GLY A 539 -16.08 -27.03 -21.66
N VAL A 540 -16.09 -26.61 -20.39
CA VAL A 540 -17.00 -25.59 -19.87
C VAL A 540 -16.75 -24.22 -20.53
N ARG A 541 -15.49 -23.79 -20.68
CA ARG A 541 -15.16 -22.54 -21.40
C ARG A 541 -15.67 -22.58 -22.86
N ALA A 542 -15.54 -23.72 -23.53
CA ALA A 542 -16.01 -23.90 -24.90
C ALA A 542 -17.55 -24.00 -25.04
N SER A 543 -18.28 -24.27 -23.96
CA SER A 543 -19.74 -24.47 -23.95
C SER A 543 -20.43 -23.69 -22.82
N ARG A 544 -19.90 -22.49 -22.53
CA ARG A 544 -20.37 -21.63 -21.44
C ARG A 544 -21.83 -21.23 -21.65
N ARG A 545 -22.66 -21.45 -20.63
CA ARG A 545 -24.06 -21.04 -20.55
C ARG A 545 -24.24 -20.22 -19.27
N LYS A 546 -24.35 -18.90 -19.41
CA LYS A 546 -24.66 -18.00 -18.30
C LYS A 546 -26.19 -17.99 -18.11
N ALA A 547 -26.64 -17.92 -16.85
CA ALA A 547 -28.04 -17.61 -16.56
C ALA A 547 -28.34 -16.17 -17.03
N GLY A 548 -29.60 -15.89 -17.39
CA GLY A 548 -30.03 -14.53 -17.76
C GLY A 548 -29.88 -13.54 -16.61
N GLU A 549 -29.75 -12.25 -16.93
CA GLU A 549 -29.54 -11.18 -15.94
C GLU A 549 -30.72 -11.07 -14.96
N ASP A 550 -31.95 -11.33 -15.42
CA ASP A 550 -33.18 -11.33 -14.61
C ASP A 550 -33.42 -12.63 -13.80
N ASN A 551 -32.45 -13.54 -13.73
CA ASN A 551 -32.64 -14.85 -13.09
C ASN A 551 -32.75 -14.75 -11.56
N ILE A 552 -33.91 -15.17 -11.01
CA ILE A 552 -34.23 -15.03 -9.58
C ILE A 552 -33.27 -15.77 -8.65
N TRP A 553 -32.70 -16.89 -9.10
CA TRP A 553 -31.78 -17.70 -8.29
C TRP A 553 -30.39 -17.07 -8.24
N ARG A 554 -29.96 -16.44 -9.33
CA ARG A 554 -28.72 -15.66 -9.34
C ARG A 554 -28.82 -14.42 -8.45
N ALA A 555 -29.91 -13.67 -8.55
CA ALA A 555 -30.16 -12.55 -7.64
C ALA A 555 -30.20 -12.99 -6.16
N SER A 556 -30.74 -14.18 -5.88
CA SER A 556 -30.75 -14.77 -4.53
C SER A 556 -29.35 -15.19 -4.04
N GLU A 557 -28.48 -15.70 -4.93
CA GLU A 557 -27.08 -16.02 -4.64
C GLU A 557 -26.30 -14.74 -4.25
N GLU A 558 -26.48 -13.67 -5.02
CA GLU A 558 -25.81 -12.38 -4.79
C GLU A 558 -26.30 -11.72 -3.49
N ALA A 559 -27.60 -11.76 -3.20
CA ALA A 559 -28.17 -11.28 -1.93
C ALA A 559 -27.67 -12.07 -0.71
N LEU A 560 -27.54 -13.40 -0.84
CA LEU A 560 -26.95 -14.24 0.20
C LEU A 560 -25.47 -13.89 0.41
N SER A 561 -24.71 -13.69 -0.67
CA SER A 561 -23.31 -13.32 -0.60
C SER A 561 -23.11 -11.96 0.07
N ALA A 562 -23.92 -10.96 -0.27
CA ALA A 562 -23.93 -9.65 0.38
C ALA A 562 -24.27 -9.76 1.89
N THR A 563 -25.23 -10.62 2.25
CA THR A 563 -25.59 -10.89 3.64
C THR A 563 -24.44 -11.55 4.43
N LEU A 564 -23.71 -12.48 3.80
CA LEU A 564 -22.54 -13.12 4.39
C LEU A 564 -21.38 -12.13 4.56
N THR A 565 -21.10 -11.29 3.56
CA THR A 565 -20.11 -10.21 3.65
C THR A 565 -20.42 -9.27 4.81
N HIS A 566 -21.65 -8.74 4.88
CA HIS A 566 -22.07 -7.85 5.98
C HIS A 566 -22.02 -8.54 7.36
N THR A 567 -22.31 -9.84 7.43
CA THR A 567 -22.19 -10.63 8.68
C THR A 567 -20.73 -10.73 9.13
N LEU A 568 -19.80 -10.95 8.20
CA LEU A 568 -18.36 -10.98 8.49
C LEU A 568 -17.83 -9.59 8.86
N GLU A 569 -18.27 -8.52 8.20
CA GLU A 569 -17.95 -7.12 8.53
C GLU A 569 -18.45 -6.72 9.92
N THR A 570 -19.65 -7.17 10.29
CA THR A 570 -20.22 -7.00 11.63
C THR A 570 -19.37 -7.75 12.66
N GLY A 571 -19.02 -9.01 12.37
CA GLY A 571 -18.14 -9.82 13.23
C GLY A 571 -16.74 -9.21 13.41
N ARG A 572 -16.15 -8.66 12.33
CA ARG A 572 -14.91 -7.89 12.37
C ARG A 572 -15.05 -6.68 13.29
N SER A 573 -16.11 -5.88 13.12
CA SER A 573 -16.34 -4.66 13.90
C SER A 573 -16.53 -4.96 15.40
N VAL A 574 -17.23 -6.06 15.74
CA VAL A 574 -17.35 -6.54 17.12
C VAL A 574 -15.99 -6.99 17.67
N ARG A 575 -15.20 -7.76 16.90
CA ARG A 575 -13.84 -8.15 17.30
C ARG A 575 -12.95 -6.94 17.57
N ASP A 576 -12.96 -5.95 16.69
CA ASP A 576 -12.12 -4.75 16.80
C ASP A 576 -12.49 -3.91 18.04
N LEU A 577 -13.79 -3.79 18.35
CA LEU A 577 -14.28 -3.17 19.59
C LEU A 577 -13.90 -3.97 20.85
N VAL A 578 -13.99 -5.30 20.81
CA VAL A 578 -13.56 -6.18 21.91
C VAL A 578 -12.05 -6.08 22.13
N ALA A 579 -11.26 -5.94 21.06
CA ALA A 579 -9.82 -5.71 21.16
C ALA A 579 -9.50 -4.36 21.83
N GLU A 580 -10.06 -3.25 21.37
CA GLU A 580 -9.87 -1.94 22.04
C GLU A 580 -10.32 -1.99 23.52
N THR A 581 -11.43 -2.66 23.84
CA THR A 581 -11.91 -2.83 25.22
C THR A 581 -10.95 -3.68 26.07
N ALA A 582 -10.45 -4.79 25.53
CA ALA A 582 -9.50 -5.67 26.22
C ALA A 582 -8.14 -4.99 26.41
N PHE A 583 -7.70 -4.17 25.46
CA PHE A 583 -6.49 -3.35 25.57
C PHE A 583 -6.58 -2.37 26.74
N GLN A 584 -7.69 -1.63 26.84
CA GLN A 584 -7.97 -0.73 27.97
C GLN A 584 -8.01 -1.48 29.30
N TRP A 585 -8.57 -2.70 29.34
CA TRP A 585 -8.62 -3.52 30.56
C TRP A 585 -7.25 -4.08 30.98
N LEU A 586 -6.41 -4.49 30.03
CA LEU A 586 -5.09 -5.07 30.29
C LEU A 586 -4.03 -4.04 30.71
N TYR A 587 -4.01 -2.88 30.03
CA TYR A 587 -2.94 -1.90 30.17
C TYR A 587 -3.38 -0.60 30.88
N GLY A 588 -4.69 -0.37 31.03
CA GLY A 588 -5.25 0.75 31.75
C GLY A 588 -4.99 0.72 33.25
N PRO A 589 -5.25 1.84 33.95
CA PRO A 589 -5.12 1.89 35.41
C PRO A 589 -6.07 0.87 36.05
N SER A 590 -5.51 0.00 36.90
CA SER A 590 -6.26 -1.04 37.61
C SER A 590 -7.39 -0.41 38.43
N TRP A 591 -8.64 -0.69 38.06
CA TRP A 591 -9.80 -0.33 38.86
C TRP A 591 -9.72 -1.03 40.23
N PRO A 592 -9.80 -0.30 41.36
CA PRO A 592 -10.73 0.81 41.57
C PRO A 592 -10.10 2.10 42.13
N TYR A 593 -10.05 3.18 41.33
CA TYR A 593 -9.89 4.55 41.84
C TYR A 593 -10.43 5.60 40.84
N SER A 594 -11.69 5.47 40.38
CA SER A 594 -12.33 6.47 39.49
C SER A 594 -13.87 6.51 39.57
N PHE A 595 -14.40 6.68 40.79
CA PHE A 595 -15.79 7.14 41.00
C PHE A 595 -15.88 8.53 41.66
N ALA A 596 -14.77 9.29 41.67
CA ALA A 596 -14.64 10.57 42.37
C ALA A 596 -14.22 11.75 41.47
N GLN A 597 -14.28 11.60 40.14
CA GLN A 597 -13.97 12.70 39.20
C GLN A 597 -14.94 12.79 38.00
N SER A 598 -16.10 12.14 38.09
CA SER A 598 -17.26 12.48 37.27
C SER A 598 -17.88 13.78 37.81
N TYR A 599 -18.18 14.74 36.93
CA TYR A 599 -18.68 16.09 37.23
C TYR A 599 -17.69 17.10 37.84
N ILE A 600 -16.88 17.70 36.96
CA ILE A 600 -16.76 19.16 36.92
C ILE A 600 -17.29 19.61 35.55
N PRO A 601 -18.46 20.27 35.47
CA PRO A 601 -18.92 20.86 34.21
C PRO A 601 -17.97 22.00 33.81
N ALA A 602 -17.70 22.15 32.52
CA ALA A 602 -17.02 23.34 32.01
C ALA A 602 -17.89 24.58 32.31
N SER A 603 -17.43 25.44 33.21
CA SER A 603 -18.07 26.72 33.49
C SER A 603 -17.73 27.70 32.38
N ASP A 604 -18.78 28.12 31.67
CA ASP A 604 -18.79 29.16 30.64
C ASP A 604 -18.04 30.43 31.12
N HIS A 605 -16.98 30.82 30.39
CA HIS A 605 -16.26 32.06 30.64
C HIS A 605 -16.66 33.12 29.62
N ARG A 606 -17.63 33.94 30.00
CA ARG A 606 -17.81 35.29 29.45
C ARG A 606 -17.74 36.33 30.58
N ASP A 607 -17.01 37.39 30.27
CA ASP A 607 -17.05 38.74 30.83
C ASP A 607 -17.09 38.92 32.36
N CYS A 608 -15.94 39.32 32.91
CA CYS A 608 -15.91 40.37 33.94
C CYS A 608 -14.65 41.23 33.75
N ASP A 609 -14.84 42.43 33.21
CA ASP A 609 -13.82 43.44 32.94
C ASP A 609 -13.66 44.38 34.16
N VAL A 610 -12.53 44.33 34.86
CA VAL A 610 -12.14 45.34 35.89
C VAL A 610 -10.62 45.44 36.05
N GLY A 611 -10.07 46.65 35.78
CA GLY A 611 -9.05 47.25 36.66
C GLY A 611 -7.59 47.25 36.19
N GLU A 612 -7.10 48.43 35.81
CA GLU A 612 -5.68 48.75 35.64
C GLU A 612 -4.88 48.65 36.95
N ALA A 613 -3.63 48.13 36.91
CA ALA A 613 -2.52 48.63 37.74
C ALA A 613 -1.13 48.13 37.28
N THR A 614 -0.36 49.04 36.66
CA THR A 614 1.11 49.18 36.73
C THR A 614 2.01 47.95 36.99
N VAL A 615 2.85 47.63 35.99
CA VAL A 615 4.24 47.18 36.24
C VAL A 615 5.20 48.03 35.39
N ARG A 616 6.00 48.87 36.05
CA ARG A 616 7.21 49.50 35.51
C ARG A 616 8.38 49.19 36.44
N GLN A 617 9.56 49.12 35.83
CA GLN A 617 10.92 49.15 36.41
C GLN A 617 11.56 47.86 36.97
N ALA A 618 12.78 47.68 36.44
CA ALA A 618 13.96 46.99 36.99
C ALA A 618 13.92 45.44 37.08
N CYS A 619 15.02 44.73 36.82
CA CYS A 619 16.42 45.19 36.75
C CYS A 619 17.22 44.53 35.61
N SER A 620 18.07 45.33 34.96
CA SER A 620 19.14 44.87 34.07
C SER A 620 20.45 44.75 34.86
N ALA A 621 21.14 43.61 34.80
CA ALA A 621 22.61 43.51 34.94
C ALA A 621 23.07 42.05 34.83
N CYS A 622 23.92 41.76 33.83
CA CYS A 622 25.18 41.00 33.98
C CYS A 622 25.78 40.80 32.59
N ASP A 623 26.55 41.78 32.16
CA ASP A 623 27.53 41.65 31.08
C ASP A 623 28.79 42.40 31.52
N THR A 624 29.93 41.71 31.59
CA THR A 624 31.25 42.33 31.78
C THR A 624 32.38 41.34 31.46
N ASP A 625 33.19 41.72 30.47
CA ASP A 625 34.39 41.04 30.01
C ASP A 625 35.44 40.73 31.08
N VAL A 626 36.23 39.68 30.84
CA VAL A 626 37.66 39.66 31.20
C VAL A 626 38.52 39.02 30.08
N ARG A 627 39.08 39.89 29.23
CA ARG A 627 40.35 39.78 28.47
C ARG A 627 40.51 38.77 27.34
#